data_AF-A0A7L3Y5W9-F1
#
_entry.id   AF-A0A7L3Y5W9-F1
#
_cell.length_a   1.000
_cell.length_b   1.000
_cell.length_c   1.000
_cell.angle_alpha   90.00
_cell.angle_beta   90.00
_cell.angle_gamma   90.00
#
_symmetry.space_group_name_H-M   'P 1'
#
loop_
_entity.id
_entity.type
_entity.pdbx_description
1 polymer ?
#
loop_
_entity_poly.entity_id
_entity_poly.type
_entity_poly.pdbx_seq_one_letter_code
_entity_poly.pdbx_strand_id
1 'polypeptide(L)'
;MARRAVLFDLGGVLFGPGLQHFLGSCERDCALPRNFLGKVLFAGGSDSPYAKAMRGQITLSQLFSELEEGCKQHASASGIALPPTFSVARAFEEMAAEGTVNAPLLQAARVLRRNGFKTCVLTNNWVDDSAGRLFTATLMNLLRRHFDLVIESCRLGARKPDPEIYTYALDALQAKPQEVILLDDIGENLKPAREMGMATVLVRDTETVLKELEELSGLLTPQLLTQEEPLPTACDPSDVTHGYVPIRPGVQLHFVEMGHGPVVCLCHGFPESWLSWRYQIPALADAGFRVIALEMKGYGESTAPPDVKEYSQEQICKDLAVFLDKLGVPQAVLVGHDWGGAVVWNMALFYPERVRAVASLNTPYRPADPAVDIVEKMKTYPTFDYQFYFQEPGVAEAELERDIGRTLKVLIRSTR
;
A
#
# COMPACT_ATOMS: atom_id res chain seq x y z
N MET A 1 25.92 1.35 21.74
CA MET A 1 24.51 1.02 22.06
C MET A 1 23.87 0.45 20.81
N ALA A 2 23.01 -0.55 20.94
CA ALA A 2 22.31 -1.12 19.78
C ALA A 2 21.31 -0.10 19.21
N ARG A 3 21.30 0.06 17.90
CA ARG A 3 20.28 0.87 17.20
C ARG A 3 18.95 0.14 17.22
N ARG A 4 17.85 0.89 17.30
CA ARG A 4 16.48 0.35 17.35
C ARG A 4 15.49 1.09 16.46
N ALA A 5 15.86 2.23 15.89
CA ALA A 5 14.98 2.96 15.00
C ALA A 5 15.73 3.61 13.84
N VAL A 6 15.04 3.74 12.70
CA VAL A 6 15.56 4.35 11.49
C VAL A 6 14.53 5.34 10.93
N LEU A 7 14.97 6.58 10.72
CA LEU A 7 14.20 7.68 10.15
C LEU A 7 14.67 7.89 8.71
N PHE A 8 13.73 7.97 7.80
CA PHE A 8 13.97 8.17 6.38
C PHE A 8 13.32 9.48 5.94
N ASP A 9 14.08 10.35 5.26
CA ASP A 9 13.45 11.40 4.48
C ASP A 9 12.61 10.81 3.34
N LEU A 10 11.67 11.61 2.82
CA LEU A 10 10.92 11.28 1.64
C LEU A 10 11.64 11.76 0.38
N GLY A 11 11.77 13.07 0.19
CA GLY A 11 12.35 13.65 -1.02
C GLY A 11 13.82 13.30 -1.17
N GLY A 12 14.25 12.83 -2.33
CA GLY A 12 15.64 12.44 -2.59
C GLY A 12 16.10 11.15 -1.91
N VAL A 13 15.28 10.55 -1.04
CA VAL A 13 15.58 9.30 -0.32
C VAL A 13 14.58 8.21 -0.71
N LEU A 14 13.37 8.21 -0.13
CA LEU A 14 12.32 7.23 -0.44
C LEU A 14 11.56 7.54 -1.74
N PHE A 15 11.60 8.79 -2.19
CA PHE A 15 10.95 9.27 -3.39
C PHE A 15 11.90 10.17 -4.17
N GLY A 16 12.13 9.86 -5.43
CA GLY A 16 13.11 10.57 -6.25
C GLY A 16 12.70 10.66 -7.73
N PRO A 17 13.25 11.64 -8.48
CA PRO A 17 14.20 12.67 -8.05
C PRO A 17 13.63 13.69 -7.03
N GLY A 18 14.48 14.43 -6.30
CA GLY A 18 14.04 15.44 -5.33
C GLY A 18 13.56 16.75 -5.98
N LEU A 19 12.89 17.63 -5.21
CA LEU A 19 12.30 18.88 -5.71
C LEU A 19 13.27 19.77 -6.52
N GLN A 20 14.54 19.86 -6.10
CA GLN A 20 15.54 20.66 -6.81
C GLN A 20 15.77 20.21 -8.27
N HIS A 21 15.61 18.91 -8.55
CA HIS A 21 15.71 18.38 -9.90
C HIS A 21 14.66 18.99 -10.82
N PHE A 22 13.40 18.98 -10.37
CA PHE A 22 12.25 19.47 -11.13
C PHE A 22 12.23 20.99 -11.25
N LEU A 23 12.64 21.72 -10.19
CA LEU A 23 12.85 23.17 -10.29
C LEU A 23 13.91 23.50 -11.36
N GLY A 24 15.02 22.76 -11.37
CA GLY A 24 16.06 22.94 -12.40
C GLY A 24 15.59 22.56 -13.81
N SER A 25 14.68 21.60 -13.95
CA SER A 25 14.05 21.25 -15.23
C SER A 25 13.19 22.40 -15.74
N CYS A 26 12.30 22.91 -14.90
CA CYS A 26 11.46 24.07 -15.21
C CYS A 26 12.28 25.31 -15.57
N GLU A 27 13.41 25.56 -14.89
CA GLU A 27 14.33 26.65 -15.21
C GLU A 27 14.91 26.51 -16.63
N ARG A 28 15.40 25.32 -17.00
CA ARG A 28 15.97 25.07 -18.34
C ARG A 28 14.93 25.26 -19.43
N ASP A 29 13.73 24.74 -19.22
CA ASP A 29 12.66 24.79 -20.22
C ASP A 29 12.10 26.20 -20.42
N CYS A 30 12.18 27.03 -19.39
CA CYS A 30 11.85 28.45 -19.46
C CYS A 30 13.04 29.34 -19.84
N ALA A 31 14.20 28.76 -20.14
CA ALA A 31 15.47 29.48 -20.40
C ALA A 31 15.85 30.49 -19.30
N LEU A 32 15.55 30.15 -18.04
CA LEU A 32 15.85 30.97 -16.87
C LEU A 32 17.28 30.71 -16.36
N PRO A 33 17.92 31.69 -15.71
CA PRO A 33 19.21 31.47 -15.08
C PRO A 33 19.14 30.35 -14.04
N ARG A 34 20.25 29.61 -13.90
CA ARG A 34 20.37 28.55 -12.90
C ARG A 34 20.05 29.10 -11.50
N ASN A 35 19.23 28.36 -10.76
CA ASN A 35 18.78 28.68 -9.40
C ASN A 35 17.91 29.96 -9.32
N PHE A 36 17.26 30.36 -10.41
CA PHE A 36 16.29 31.45 -10.43
C PHE A 36 15.09 31.16 -9.51
N LEU A 37 14.46 29.98 -9.64
CA LEU A 37 13.30 29.60 -8.82
C LEU A 37 13.71 29.39 -7.37
N GLY A 38 14.88 28.77 -7.13
CA GLY A 38 15.40 28.56 -5.77
C GLY A 38 15.65 29.88 -5.03
N LYS A 39 16.15 30.92 -5.71
CA LYS A 39 16.33 32.25 -5.12
C LYS A 39 15.02 32.88 -4.64
N VAL A 40 13.89 32.59 -5.27
CA VAL A 40 12.58 33.10 -4.85
C VAL A 40 11.98 32.20 -3.77
N LEU A 41 11.99 30.88 -4.02
CA LEU A 41 11.38 29.87 -3.15
C LEU A 41 11.98 29.88 -1.73
N PHE A 42 13.29 30.07 -1.61
CA PHE A 42 14.03 30.04 -0.34
C PHE A 42 14.39 31.45 0.20
N ALA A 43 13.99 32.53 -0.47
CA ALA A 43 14.26 33.89 0.01
C ALA A 43 13.46 34.21 1.28
N GLY A 44 14.10 34.86 2.26
CA GLY A 44 13.44 35.28 3.51
C GLY A 44 13.66 34.31 4.69
N GLY A 45 14.50 33.29 4.54
CA GLY A 45 14.88 32.39 5.64
C GLY A 45 13.67 31.65 6.22
N SER A 46 13.38 31.86 7.50
CA SER A 46 12.21 31.26 8.19
C SER A 46 10.88 31.69 7.58
N ASP A 47 10.81 32.88 7.00
CA ASP A 47 9.58 33.43 6.41
C ASP A 47 9.50 33.23 4.89
N SER A 48 10.42 32.43 4.34
CA SER A 48 10.38 32.06 2.92
C SER A 48 9.09 31.33 2.56
N PRO A 49 8.61 31.45 1.29
CA PRO A 49 7.45 30.70 0.83
C PRO A 49 7.57 29.20 1.11
N TYR A 50 8.76 28.62 0.87
CA TYR A 50 9.05 27.22 1.20
C TYR A 50 8.88 26.92 2.70
N ALA A 51 9.49 27.71 3.58
CA ALA A 51 9.41 27.47 5.03
C ALA A 51 7.99 27.63 5.59
N LYS A 52 7.18 28.54 5.04
CA LYS A 52 5.76 28.68 5.39
C LYS A 52 4.96 27.43 4.96
N ALA A 53 5.17 26.95 3.74
CA ALA A 53 4.51 25.76 3.22
C ALA A 53 4.91 24.50 4.02
N MET A 54 6.20 24.34 4.34
CA MET A 54 6.69 23.20 5.13
C MET A 54 6.13 23.18 6.55
N ARG A 55 5.77 24.34 7.11
CA ARG A 55 5.12 24.45 8.43
C ARG A 55 3.58 24.42 8.35
N GLY A 56 3.01 24.18 7.17
CA GLY A 56 1.56 24.13 6.98
C GLY A 56 0.84 25.48 7.14
N GLN A 57 1.58 26.59 7.08
CA GLN A 57 1.01 27.94 7.22
C GLN A 57 0.33 28.42 5.94
N ILE A 58 0.75 27.88 4.80
CA ILE A 58 0.14 28.08 3.48
C ILE A 58 -0.03 26.72 2.78
N THR A 59 -1.02 26.62 1.91
CA THR A 59 -1.25 25.43 1.07
C THR A 59 -0.35 25.43 -0.17
N LEU A 60 -0.34 24.34 -0.92
CA LEU A 60 0.41 24.21 -2.16
C LEU A 60 -0.05 25.24 -3.22
N SER A 61 -1.37 25.45 -3.36
CA SER A 61 -1.90 26.44 -4.31
C SER A 61 -1.54 27.88 -3.92
N GLN A 62 -1.49 28.17 -2.61
CA GLN A 62 -1.00 29.46 -2.11
C GLN A 62 0.50 29.62 -2.34
N LEU A 63 1.29 28.55 -2.14
CA LEU A 63 2.72 28.54 -2.46
C LEU A 63 2.96 28.89 -3.94
N PHE A 64 2.21 28.29 -4.86
CA PHE A 64 2.33 28.62 -6.29
C PHE A 64 2.07 30.10 -6.56
N SER A 65 1.00 30.64 -5.96
CA SER A 65 0.63 32.06 -6.12
C SER A 65 1.74 32.99 -5.63
N GLU A 66 2.30 32.72 -4.44
CA GLU A 66 3.40 33.51 -3.89
C GLU A 66 4.68 33.39 -4.73
N LEU A 67 5.00 32.20 -5.22
CA LEU A 67 6.18 31.97 -6.05
C LEU A 67 6.08 32.68 -7.40
N GLU A 68 4.92 32.63 -8.06
CA GLU A 68 4.74 33.31 -9.35
C GLU A 68 4.89 34.81 -9.22
N GLU A 69 4.32 35.40 -8.16
CA GLU A 69 4.45 36.83 -7.89
C GLU A 69 5.92 37.19 -7.56
N GLY A 70 6.58 36.41 -6.71
CA GLY A 70 7.99 36.58 -6.41
C GLY A 70 8.90 36.43 -7.64
N CYS A 71 8.57 35.51 -8.55
CA CYS A 71 9.29 35.33 -9.80
C CYS A 71 9.11 36.52 -10.75
N LYS A 72 7.90 37.09 -10.87
CA LYS A 72 7.66 38.31 -11.66
C LYS A 72 8.49 39.48 -11.14
N GLN A 73 8.52 39.68 -9.83
CA GLN A 73 9.30 40.72 -9.18
C GLN A 73 10.80 40.50 -9.38
N HIS A 74 11.29 39.29 -9.15
CA HIS A 74 12.72 38.96 -9.32
C HIS A 74 13.17 39.09 -10.79
N ALA A 75 12.32 38.67 -11.73
CA ALA A 75 12.56 38.79 -13.16
C ALA A 75 12.63 40.26 -13.58
N SER A 76 11.67 41.08 -13.16
CA SER A 76 11.64 42.52 -13.44
C SER A 76 12.88 43.23 -12.88
N ALA A 77 13.28 42.93 -11.64
CA ALA A 77 14.47 43.50 -11.01
C ALA A 77 15.79 43.06 -11.67
N SER A 78 15.80 41.88 -12.29
CA SER A 78 16.99 41.29 -12.91
C SER A 78 17.04 41.48 -14.44
N GLY A 79 16.08 42.18 -15.03
CA GLY A 79 15.98 42.36 -16.48
C GLY A 79 15.72 41.07 -17.26
N ILE A 80 15.10 40.07 -16.63
CA ILE A 80 14.76 38.77 -17.22
C ILE A 80 13.31 38.83 -17.70
N ALA A 81 13.05 38.35 -18.91
CA ALA A 81 11.69 38.17 -19.43
C ALA A 81 11.20 36.75 -19.10
N LEU A 82 10.09 36.63 -18.37
CA LEU A 82 9.43 35.34 -18.17
C LEU A 82 8.65 34.95 -19.44
N PRO A 83 8.77 33.71 -19.94
CA PRO A 83 7.99 33.27 -21.10
C PRO A 83 6.49 33.23 -20.77
N PRO A 84 5.58 33.41 -21.75
CA PRO A 84 4.13 33.34 -21.52
C PRO A 84 3.64 32.00 -20.96
N THR A 85 4.43 30.95 -21.15
CA THR A 85 4.18 29.58 -20.69
C THR A 85 4.73 29.31 -19.29
N PHE A 86 5.36 30.30 -18.63
CA PHE A 86 5.93 30.14 -17.31
C PHE A 86 4.84 29.82 -16.27
N SER A 87 5.01 28.69 -15.59
CA SER A 87 4.18 28.29 -14.46
C SER A 87 5.05 27.51 -13.48
N VAL A 88 5.01 27.89 -12.21
CA VAL A 88 5.75 27.17 -11.16
C VAL A 88 5.10 25.84 -10.82
N ALA A 89 3.78 25.71 -11.03
CA ALA A 89 3.06 24.46 -10.82
C ALA A 89 3.61 23.32 -11.66
N ARG A 90 4.16 23.63 -12.85
CA ARG A 90 4.73 22.65 -13.78
C ARG A 90 5.81 21.78 -13.14
N ALA A 91 6.69 22.36 -12.32
CA ALA A 91 7.73 21.60 -11.62
C ALA A 91 7.15 20.58 -10.63
N PHE A 92 6.02 20.90 -9.98
CA PHE A 92 5.37 20.02 -9.02
C PHE A 92 4.50 18.97 -9.72
N GLU A 93 3.86 19.34 -10.83
CA GLU A 93 3.11 18.43 -11.69
C GLU A 93 4.04 17.39 -12.33
N GLU A 94 5.19 17.82 -12.86
CA GLU A 94 6.25 16.91 -13.37
C GLU A 94 6.76 16.00 -12.25
N MET A 95 6.99 16.51 -11.04
CA MET A 95 7.39 15.68 -9.89
C MET A 95 6.36 14.59 -9.57
N ALA A 96 5.08 14.92 -9.62
CA ALA A 96 4.01 13.94 -9.39
C ALA A 96 3.89 12.91 -10.53
N ALA A 97 4.18 13.31 -11.76
CA ALA A 97 4.08 12.45 -12.94
C ALA A 97 5.29 11.52 -13.13
N GLU A 98 6.50 12.03 -12.87
CA GLU A 98 7.77 11.35 -13.20
C GLU A 98 8.50 10.82 -11.97
N GLY A 99 8.13 11.27 -10.77
CA GLY A 99 8.76 10.82 -9.54
C GLY A 99 8.42 9.36 -9.22
N THR A 100 9.40 8.67 -8.66
CA THR A 100 9.33 7.23 -8.40
C THR A 100 9.73 6.91 -6.96
N VAL A 101 9.13 5.87 -6.40
CA VAL A 101 9.52 5.35 -5.09
C VAL A 101 10.83 4.57 -5.23
N ASN A 102 11.78 4.82 -4.32
CA ASN A 102 13.04 4.09 -4.24
C ASN A 102 12.78 2.69 -3.66
N ALA A 103 12.41 1.75 -4.52
CA ALA A 103 12.03 0.40 -4.14
C ALA A 103 13.09 -0.33 -3.27
N PRO A 104 14.41 -0.23 -3.55
CA PRO A 104 15.42 -0.81 -2.67
C PRO A 104 15.41 -0.24 -1.24
N LEU A 105 15.25 1.08 -1.04
CA LEU A 105 15.18 1.67 0.30
C LEU A 105 13.86 1.34 1.01
N LEU A 106 12.75 1.30 0.28
CA LEU A 106 11.47 0.83 0.83
C LEU A 106 11.61 -0.63 1.31
N GLN A 107 12.32 -1.45 0.55
CA GLN A 107 12.60 -2.82 0.92
C GLN A 107 13.51 -2.93 2.14
N ALA A 108 14.56 -2.11 2.21
CA ALA A 108 15.43 -2.05 3.39
C ALA A 108 14.64 -1.67 4.65
N ALA A 109 13.70 -0.72 4.57
CA ALA A 109 12.83 -0.38 5.67
C ALA A 109 11.98 -1.58 6.14
N ARG A 110 11.46 -2.41 5.21
CA ARG A 110 10.72 -3.64 5.56
C ARG A 110 11.60 -4.66 6.25
N VAL A 111 12.83 -4.86 5.77
CA VAL A 111 13.81 -5.78 6.38
C VAL A 111 14.18 -5.32 7.79
N LEU A 112 14.44 -4.03 7.98
CA LEU A 112 14.71 -3.45 9.30
C LEU A 112 13.54 -3.67 10.25
N ARG A 113 12.31 -3.40 9.81
CA ARG A 113 11.10 -3.61 10.61
C ARG A 113 10.91 -5.07 11.03
N ARG A 114 11.14 -6.01 10.11
CA ARG A 114 11.11 -7.46 10.41
C ARG A 114 12.17 -7.87 11.44
N ASN A 115 13.30 -7.18 11.47
CA ASN A 115 14.36 -7.38 12.47
C ASN A 115 14.15 -6.56 13.76
N GLY A 116 12.95 -6.01 13.98
CA GLY A 116 12.55 -5.37 15.23
C GLY A 116 12.88 -3.87 15.34
N PHE A 117 13.35 -3.24 14.26
CA PHE A 117 13.53 -1.79 14.24
C PHE A 117 12.17 -1.09 14.11
N LYS A 118 12.03 0.06 14.78
CA LYS A 118 10.98 1.03 14.46
C LYS A 118 11.38 1.84 13.23
N THR A 119 10.52 1.90 12.23
CA THR A 119 10.80 2.68 11.00
C THR A 119 9.88 3.89 10.91
N CYS A 120 10.45 5.04 10.57
CA CYS A 120 9.74 6.31 10.50
C CYS A 120 10.07 7.04 9.20
N VAL A 121 9.06 7.61 8.54
CA VAL A 121 9.28 8.66 7.53
C VAL A 121 9.27 10.01 8.23
N LEU A 122 10.31 10.83 8.04
CA LEU A 122 10.42 12.19 8.58
C LEU A 122 10.59 13.17 7.42
N THR A 123 9.48 13.75 6.95
CA THR A 123 9.46 14.51 5.70
C THR A 123 9.14 15.99 5.89
N ASN A 124 9.87 16.84 5.17
CA ASN A 124 9.43 18.21 4.89
C ASN A 124 8.45 18.17 3.71
N ASN A 125 7.17 18.34 4.00
CA ASN A 125 6.10 18.30 3.01
C ASN A 125 5.11 19.46 3.20
N TRP A 126 4.09 19.52 2.35
CA TRP A 126 3.12 20.62 2.30
C TRP A 126 1.69 20.10 2.36
N VAL A 127 0.74 21.00 2.63
CA VAL A 127 -0.69 20.69 2.50
C VAL A 127 -1.08 20.83 1.03
N ASP A 128 -1.30 19.69 0.37
CA ASP A 128 -1.67 19.64 -1.05
C ASP A 128 -3.20 19.80 -1.23
N ASP A 129 -3.60 20.97 -1.70
CA ASP A 129 -4.98 21.32 -2.09
C ASP A 129 -5.15 21.41 -3.61
N SER A 130 -4.14 20.97 -4.38
CA SER A 130 -4.15 21.07 -5.83
C SER A 130 -5.09 20.06 -6.49
N ALA A 131 -5.25 20.17 -7.82
CA ALA A 131 -5.92 19.15 -8.62
C ALA A 131 -5.17 17.80 -8.58
N GLY A 132 -3.85 17.82 -8.38
CA GLY A 132 -2.98 16.63 -8.31
C GLY A 132 -2.94 15.93 -6.95
N ARG A 133 -3.64 16.44 -5.92
CA ARG A 133 -3.54 15.97 -4.52
C ARG A 133 -3.76 14.47 -4.29
N LEU A 134 -4.44 13.78 -5.22
CA LEU A 134 -4.65 12.34 -5.13
C LEU A 134 -3.31 11.58 -5.18
N PHE A 135 -2.35 12.05 -5.96
CA PHE A 135 -1.01 11.48 -5.99
C PHE A 135 -0.35 11.52 -4.61
N THR A 136 -0.31 12.71 -4.00
CA THR A 136 0.25 12.93 -2.65
C THR A 136 -0.46 12.05 -1.62
N ALA A 137 -1.79 11.97 -1.67
CA ALA A 137 -2.57 11.12 -0.77
C ALA A 137 -2.25 9.62 -0.93
N THR A 138 -2.12 9.13 -2.17
CA THR A 138 -1.78 7.74 -2.47
C THR A 138 -0.37 7.39 -1.99
N LEU A 139 0.61 8.27 -2.25
CA LEU A 139 1.98 8.08 -1.77
C LEU A 139 2.04 8.04 -0.23
N MET A 140 1.35 8.98 0.45
CA MET A 140 1.34 8.99 1.92
C MET A 140 0.67 7.74 2.49
N ASN A 141 -0.40 7.24 1.86
CA ASN A 141 -1.05 6.00 2.26
C ASN A 141 -0.15 4.78 2.07
N LEU A 142 0.58 4.70 0.96
CA LEU A 142 1.59 3.67 0.74
C LEU A 142 2.63 3.67 1.86
N LEU A 143 3.20 4.84 2.19
CA LEU A 143 4.20 4.95 3.26
C LEU A 143 3.65 4.54 4.62
N ARG A 144 2.42 4.96 4.98
CA ARG A 144 1.78 4.56 6.24
C ARG A 144 1.54 3.05 6.35
N ARG A 145 1.46 2.32 5.24
CA ARG A 145 1.40 0.85 5.25
C ARG A 145 2.75 0.19 5.55
N HIS A 146 3.84 0.81 5.10
CA HIS A 146 5.18 0.20 5.19
C HIS A 146 6.00 0.64 6.40
N PHE A 147 5.68 1.78 7.01
CA PHE A 147 6.40 2.35 8.15
C PHE A 147 5.55 2.34 9.43
N ASP A 148 6.19 2.23 10.59
CA ASP A 148 5.48 2.34 11.88
C ASP A 148 4.97 3.75 12.14
N LEU A 149 5.62 4.76 11.56
CA LEU A 149 5.26 6.17 11.72
C LEU A 149 5.57 6.98 10.45
N VAL A 150 4.71 7.95 10.14
CA VAL A 150 4.94 8.96 9.09
C VAL A 150 4.72 10.34 9.72
N ILE A 151 5.77 11.14 9.80
CA ILE A 151 5.76 12.49 10.35
C ILE A 151 5.86 13.50 9.21
N GLU A 152 4.84 14.33 9.11
CA GLU A 152 4.67 15.36 8.08
C GLU A 152 4.90 16.74 8.70
N SER A 153 5.90 17.48 8.21
CA SER A 153 6.24 18.80 8.76
C SER A 153 5.04 19.77 8.74
N CYS A 154 4.23 19.73 7.67
CA CYS A 154 3.09 20.64 7.52
C CYS A 154 1.95 20.35 8.50
N ARG A 155 1.89 19.14 9.06
CA ARG A 155 0.91 18.76 10.07
C ARG A 155 1.40 19.07 11.47
N LEU A 156 2.72 19.02 11.68
CA LEU A 156 3.35 19.31 12.96
C LEU A 156 3.53 20.82 13.22
N GLY A 157 3.73 21.60 12.16
CA GLY A 157 4.08 23.03 12.26
C GLY A 157 5.57 23.29 12.50
N ALA A 158 6.40 22.25 12.47
CA ALA A 158 7.86 22.30 12.56
C ALA A 158 8.45 21.53 11.37
N ARG A 159 9.60 21.96 10.85
CA ARG A 159 10.25 21.35 9.69
C ARG A 159 11.71 21.04 10.00
N LYS A 160 12.34 20.16 9.23
CA LYS A 160 13.80 20.06 9.22
C LYS A 160 14.38 21.38 8.67
N PRO A 161 15.42 21.99 9.29
CA PRO A 161 16.24 21.49 10.40
C PRO A 161 15.87 22.01 11.81
N ASP A 162 14.62 22.40 12.07
CA ASP A 162 14.18 22.86 13.40
C ASP A 162 14.32 21.73 14.44
N PRO A 163 14.96 21.93 15.61
CA PRO A 163 15.17 20.86 16.61
C PRO A 163 13.88 20.17 17.10
N GLU A 164 12.75 20.87 17.06
CA GLU A 164 11.45 20.43 17.53
C GLU A 164 10.95 19.20 16.76
N ILE A 165 11.17 19.13 15.44
CA ILE A 165 10.70 17.99 14.63
C ILE A 165 11.47 16.69 14.96
N TYR A 166 12.77 16.79 15.29
CA TYR A 166 13.58 15.64 15.69
C TYR A 166 13.22 15.17 17.10
N THR A 167 12.97 16.10 18.01
CA THR A 167 12.52 15.80 19.38
C THR A 167 11.18 15.09 19.34
N TYR A 168 10.22 15.61 18.57
CA TYR A 168 8.93 14.97 18.36
C TYR A 168 9.06 13.54 17.80
N ALA A 169 9.94 13.34 16.82
CA ALA A 169 10.17 12.01 16.25
C ALA A 169 10.75 11.02 17.27
N LEU A 170 11.71 11.45 18.10
CA LEU A 170 12.28 10.63 19.16
C LEU A 170 11.24 10.22 20.21
N ASP A 171 10.41 11.17 20.64
CA ASP A 171 9.35 10.94 21.62
C ASP A 171 8.30 9.97 21.08
N ALA A 172 7.84 10.17 19.84
CA ALA A 172 6.87 9.30 19.19
C ALA A 172 7.39 7.87 18.99
N LEU A 173 8.69 7.71 18.74
CA LEU A 173 9.36 6.41 18.62
C LEU A 173 9.78 5.81 19.97
N GLN A 174 9.64 6.57 21.06
CA GLN A 174 10.13 6.20 22.39
C GLN A 174 11.60 5.77 22.38
N ALA A 175 12.43 6.50 21.62
CA ALA A 175 13.83 6.17 21.38
C ALA A 175 14.77 7.29 21.85
N LYS A 176 15.96 6.92 22.32
CA LYS A 176 17.02 7.90 22.62
C LYS A 176 17.79 8.23 21.33
N PRO A 177 18.36 9.45 21.19
CA PRO A 177 19.10 9.83 19.98
C PRO A 177 20.15 8.81 19.54
N GLN A 178 20.92 8.24 20.48
CA GLN A 178 22.00 7.29 20.18
C GLN A 178 21.51 5.94 19.63
N GLU A 179 20.21 5.68 19.70
CA GLU A 179 19.57 4.46 19.21
C GLU A 179 18.98 4.65 17.79
N VAL A 180 19.10 5.87 17.23
CA VAL A 180 18.43 6.28 15.99
C VAL A 180 19.42 6.57 14.86
N ILE A 181 19.09 6.09 13.66
CA ILE A 181 19.75 6.45 12.39
C ILE A 181 18.82 7.37 11.60
N LEU A 182 19.31 8.50 11.10
CA LEU A 182 18.59 9.39 10.17
C LEU A 182 19.22 9.34 8.78
N LEU A 183 18.42 9.09 7.76
CA LEU A 183 18.78 9.16 6.34
C LEU A 183 18.13 10.40 5.71
N ASP A 184 18.93 11.26 5.10
CA ASP A 184 18.47 12.50 4.44
C ASP A 184 19.44 12.85 3.31
N ASP A 185 18.95 13.40 2.20
CA ASP A 185 19.79 13.83 1.07
C ASP A 185 20.35 15.26 1.25
N ILE A 186 19.83 16.00 2.25
CA ILE A 186 20.22 17.37 2.58
C ILE A 186 21.06 17.37 3.87
N GLY A 187 22.33 17.73 3.74
CA GLY A 187 23.27 17.77 4.87
C GLY A 187 22.86 18.74 6.00
N GLU A 188 22.17 19.83 5.69
CA GLU A 188 21.64 20.77 6.69
C GLU A 188 20.59 20.13 7.60
N ASN A 189 19.74 19.25 7.06
CA ASN A 189 18.76 18.48 7.84
C ASN A 189 19.42 17.42 8.73
N LEU A 190 20.65 16.98 8.43
CA LEU A 190 21.36 16.01 9.26
C LEU A 190 22.05 16.64 10.47
N LYS A 191 22.38 17.94 10.40
CA LYS A 191 23.19 18.61 11.42
C LYS A 191 22.55 18.58 12.82
N PRO A 192 21.28 18.96 13.02
CA PRO A 192 20.65 18.91 14.35
C PRO A 192 20.57 17.48 14.90
N ALA A 193 20.21 16.50 14.05
CA ALA A 193 20.16 15.09 14.43
C ALA A 193 21.52 14.57 14.94
N ARG A 194 22.61 14.97 14.28
CA ARG A 194 23.98 14.63 14.70
C ARG A 194 24.35 15.29 16.02
N GLU A 195 24.00 16.57 16.19
CA GLU A 195 24.23 17.32 17.44
C GLU A 195 23.47 16.71 18.64
N MET A 196 22.29 16.12 18.39
CA MET A 196 21.52 15.37 19.38
C MET A 196 22.12 13.97 19.69
N GLY A 197 23.00 13.45 18.84
CA GLY A 197 23.68 12.17 19.01
C GLY A 197 23.14 11.00 18.18
N MET A 198 22.31 11.26 17.16
CA MET A 198 21.89 10.24 16.18
C MET A 198 23.05 9.88 15.24
N ALA A 199 23.06 8.66 14.66
CA ALA A 199 23.84 8.51 13.41
C ALA A 199 23.07 9.17 12.28
N THR A 200 23.84 9.69 11.33
CA THR A 200 23.30 10.36 10.16
C THR A 200 23.97 9.78 8.92
N VAL A 201 23.18 9.41 7.93
CA VAL A 201 23.65 8.95 6.61
C VAL A 201 23.19 9.98 5.58
N LEU A 202 24.16 10.54 4.84
CA LEU A 202 23.87 11.47 3.75
C LEU A 202 23.58 10.68 2.48
N VAL A 203 22.33 10.71 2.01
CA VAL A 203 21.92 9.94 0.85
C VAL A 203 22.40 10.60 -0.44
N ARG A 204 23.22 9.87 -1.20
CA ARG A 204 23.72 10.28 -2.53
C ARG A 204 23.45 9.20 -3.57
N ASP A 205 23.70 7.96 -3.19
CA ASP A 205 23.41 6.77 -3.99
C ASP A 205 22.85 5.66 -3.10
N THR A 206 21.90 4.91 -3.63
CA THR A 206 21.17 3.90 -2.84
C THR A 206 22.08 2.78 -2.34
N GLU A 207 23.05 2.33 -3.14
CA GLU A 207 23.89 1.18 -2.80
C GLU A 207 24.82 1.47 -1.61
N THR A 208 25.48 2.64 -1.61
CA THR A 208 26.34 3.07 -0.50
C THR A 208 25.51 3.27 0.77
N VAL A 209 24.32 3.85 0.65
CA VAL A 209 23.40 4.01 1.78
C VAL A 209 22.99 2.67 2.39
N LEU A 210 22.69 1.66 1.56
CA LEU A 210 22.35 0.32 2.05
C LEU A 210 23.53 -0.33 2.80
N LYS A 211 24.78 -0.16 2.31
CA LYS A 211 26.00 -0.62 3.00
C LYS A 211 26.17 0.06 4.35
N GLU A 212 26.10 1.39 4.40
CA GLU A 212 26.21 2.15 5.64
C GLU A 212 25.11 1.79 6.64
N LEU A 213 23.87 1.60 6.16
CA LEU A 213 22.73 1.23 6.99
C LEU A 213 22.89 -0.17 7.58
N GLU A 214 23.48 -1.10 6.82
CA GLU A 214 23.78 -2.45 7.27
C GLU A 214 24.83 -2.47 8.39
N GLU A 215 25.92 -1.71 8.21
CA GLU A 215 26.96 -1.53 9.23
C GLU A 215 26.41 -0.90 10.51
N LEU A 216 25.60 0.16 10.38
CA LEU A 216 25.04 0.90 11.52
C LEU A 216 23.93 0.12 12.25
N SER A 217 23.17 -0.72 11.55
CA SER A 217 22.10 -1.53 12.14
C SER A 217 22.64 -2.75 12.88
N GLY A 218 23.84 -3.25 12.50
CA GLY A 218 24.45 -4.41 13.14
C GLY A 218 23.74 -5.73 12.83
N LEU A 219 23.04 -5.81 11.69
CA LEU A 219 22.44 -7.05 11.20
C LEU A 219 23.54 -8.07 10.92
N LEU A 220 23.37 -9.31 11.41
CA LEU A 220 24.41 -10.35 11.39
C LEU A 220 24.73 -10.92 9.99
N THR A 221 23.90 -10.61 8.99
CA THR A 221 24.05 -11.02 7.60
C THR A 221 23.67 -9.88 6.66
N PRO A 222 24.24 -9.81 5.44
CA PRO A 222 23.97 -8.73 4.51
C PRO A 222 22.56 -8.84 3.90
N GLN A 223 21.53 -8.50 4.68
CA GLN A 223 20.11 -8.63 4.31
C GLN A 223 19.58 -7.40 3.55
N LEU A 224 20.25 -6.25 3.65
CA LEU A 224 19.82 -5.02 2.97
C LEU A 224 20.34 -4.95 1.53
N LEU A 225 21.46 -5.62 1.26
CA LEU A 225 22.07 -5.71 -0.08
C LEU A 225 21.69 -6.98 -0.85
N THR A 226 21.17 -8.00 -0.17
CA THR A 226 20.75 -9.24 -0.83
C THR A 226 19.38 -9.07 -1.48
N GLN A 227 19.31 -9.39 -2.77
CA GLN A 227 18.11 -9.37 -3.60
C GLN A 227 17.29 -10.65 -3.46
N GLU A 228 17.20 -11.27 -2.29
CA GLU A 228 16.14 -12.28 -2.13
C GLU A 228 14.80 -11.54 -2.24
N GLU A 229 14.00 -11.87 -3.26
CA GLU A 229 12.67 -11.29 -3.42
C GLU A 229 11.87 -11.60 -2.17
N PRO A 230 11.54 -10.58 -1.35
CA PRO A 230 10.75 -10.80 -0.16
C PRO A 230 9.38 -11.29 -0.57
N LEU A 231 8.73 -12.03 0.33
CA LEU A 231 7.29 -12.20 0.20
C LEU A 231 6.60 -10.82 0.16
N PRO A 232 5.49 -10.68 -0.60
CA PRO A 232 4.66 -9.49 -0.54
C PRO A 232 4.25 -9.18 0.91
N THR A 233 3.85 -7.94 1.19
CA THR A 233 3.34 -7.58 2.51
C THR A 233 2.08 -8.40 2.77
N ALA A 234 2.07 -9.22 3.82
CA ALA A 234 0.84 -9.83 4.29
C ALA A 234 0.00 -8.76 5.00
N CYS A 235 -1.32 -8.74 4.77
CA CYS A 235 -2.21 -7.94 5.61
C CYS A 235 -2.33 -8.56 7.01
N ASP A 236 -2.27 -7.71 8.03
CA ASP A 236 -2.73 -8.05 9.37
C ASP A 236 -4.26 -7.91 9.41
N PRO A 237 -5.01 -8.85 10.03
CA PRO A 237 -6.45 -8.71 10.21
C PRO A 237 -6.89 -7.40 10.88
N SER A 238 -6.06 -6.81 11.72
CA SER A 238 -6.36 -5.52 12.37
C SER A 238 -6.21 -4.30 11.45
N ASP A 239 -5.51 -4.46 10.31
CA ASP A 239 -5.20 -3.37 9.37
C ASP A 239 -6.19 -3.28 8.19
N VAL A 240 -7.17 -4.18 8.12
CA VAL A 240 -8.19 -4.22 7.06
C VAL A 240 -9.55 -3.76 7.57
N THR A 241 -10.38 -3.21 6.68
CA THR A 241 -11.76 -2.88 7.05
C THR A 241 -12.63 -4.12 6.93
N HIS A 242 -13.28 -4.51 8.02
CA HIS A 242 -14.24 -5.62 8.03
C HIS A 242 -15.64 -5.09 7.64
N GLY A 243 -16.22 -5.68 6.61
CA GLY A 243 -17.56 -5.37 6.13
C GLY A 243 -18.50 -6.57 6.23
N TYR A 244 -19.79 -6.30 6.42
CA TYR A 244 -20.81 -7.33 6.57
C TYR A 244 -22.06 -6.97 5.77
N VAL A 245 -22.46 -7.82 4.83
CA VAL A 245 -23.60 -7.57 3.93
C VAL A 245 -24.69 -8.62 4.16
N PRO A 246 -25.84 -8.24 4.73
CA PRO A 246 -26.99 -9.13 4.84
C PRO A 246 -27.63 -9.30 3.46
N ILE A 247 -27.39 -10.43 2.79
CA ILE A 247 -27.88 -10.68 1.42
C ILE A 247 -29.35 -11.09 1.40
N ARG A 248 -29.83 -11.78 2.44
CA ARG A 248 -31.25 -12.10 2.68
C ARG A 248 -31.50 -12.29 4.18
N PRO A 249 -32.76 -12.37 4.66
CA PRO A 249 -33.04 -12.62 6.07
C PRO A 249 -32.29 -13.85 6.59
N GLY A 250 -31.52 -13.68 7.66
CA GLY A 250 -30.75 -14.74 8.29
C GLY A 250 -29.48 -15.19 7.56
N VAL A 251 -29.10 -14.57 6.43
CA VAL A 251 -27.85 -14.86 5.72
C VAL A 251 -27.07 -13.58 5.43
N GLN A 252 -25.86 -13.50 5.98
CA GLN A 252 -24.93 -12.41 5.83
C GLN A 252 -23.57 -12.92 5.36
N LEU A 253 -22.91 -12.13 4.52
CA LEU A 253 -21.54 -12.38 4.09
C LEU A 253 -20.60 -11.34 4.71
N HIS A 254 -19.52 -11.83 5.31
CA HIS A 254 -18.38 -11.06 5.75
C HIS A 254 -17.36 -10.92 4.62
N PHE A 255 -16.69 -9.78 4.56
CA PHE A 255 -15.56 -9.55 3.68
C PHE A 255 -14.56 -8.60 4.36
N VAL A 256 -13.32 -8.63 3.89
CA VAL A 256 -12.36 -7.57 4.20
C VAL A 256 -12.12 -6.69 2.99
N GLU A 257 -11.84 -5.42 3.27
CA GLU A 257 -11.70 -4.39 2.26
C GLU A 257 -10.42 -3.58 2.43
N MET A 258 -9.73 -3.32 1.31
CA MET A 258 -8.57 -2.44 1.25
C MET A 258 -8.47 -1.76 -0.12
N GLY A 259 -8.00 -0.51 -0.12
CA GLY A 259 -7.72 0.23 -1.35
C GLY A 259 -8.92 0.98 -1.93
N HIS A 260 -8.74 1.53 -3.11
CA HIS A 260 -9.73 2.33 -3.83
C HIS A 260 -9.55 2.13 -5.34
N GLY A 261 -10.58 2.44 -6.14
CA GLY A 261 -10.55 2.25 -7.60
C GLY A 261 -11.48 1.12 -8.07
N PRO A 262 -11.21 0.52 -9.24
CA PRO A 262 -12.01 -0.61 -9.74
C PRO A 262 -12.04 -1.78 -8.75
N VAL A 263 -13.21 -2.42 -8.61
CA VAL A 263 -13.40 -3.50 -7.63
C VAL A 263 -12.77 -4.80 -8.12
N VAL A 264 -11.97 -5.42 -7.27
CA VAL A 264 -11.49 -6.80 -7.41
C VAL A 264 -12.05 -7.61 -6.25
N CYS A 265 -12.92 -8.59 -6.54
CA CYS A 265 -13.50 -9.49 -5.55
C CYS A 265 -12.76 -10.83 -5.56
N LEU A 266 -12.12 -11.17 -4.45
CA LEU A 266 -11.35 -12.39 -4.26
C LEU A 266 -12.21 -13.46 -3.58
N CYS A 267 -12.32 -14.63 -4.18
CA CYS A 267 -13.12 -15.76 -3.71
C CYS A 267 -12.19 -16.94 -3.39
N HIS A 268 -12.05 -17.31 -2.11
CA HIS A 268 -11.20 -18.43 -1.68
C HIS A 268 -11.85 -19.81 -1.96
N GLY A 269 -11.09 -20.88 -1.78
CA GLY A 269 -11.54 -22.27 -1.94
C GLY A 269 -11.80 -23.01 -0.63
N PHE A 270 -11.70 -24.34 -0.69
CA PHE A 270 -11.92 -25.24 0.44
C PHE A 270 -10.63 -25.91 0.92
N PRO A 271 -10.41 -26.05 2.24
CA PRO A 271 -11.00 -25.29 3.34
C PRO A 271 -10.08 -24.09 3.65
N GLU A 272 -10.53 -22.89 3.29
CA GLU A 272 -9.72 -21.67 3.38
C GLU A 272 -10.43 -20.54 4.14
N SER A 273 -9.90 -19.33 4.02
CA SER A 273 -10.51 -18.09 4.51
C SER A 273 -10.12 -16.93 3.59
N TRP A 274 -10.77 -15.76 3.74
CA TRP A 274 -10.28 -14.50 3.17
C TRP A 274 -8.77 -14.28 3.43
N LEU A 275 -8.24 -14.77 4.56
CA LEU A 275 -6.83 -14.64 4.94
C LEU A 275 -5.86 -15.42 4.01
N SER A 276 -6.36 -16.35 3.18
CA SER A 276 -5.57 -16.97 2.11
C SER A 276 -5.05 -15.93 1.11
N TRP A 277 -5.77 -14.80 0.95
CA TRP A 277 -5.40 -13.70 0.06
C TRP A 277 -4.53 -12.63 0.73
N ARG A 278 -4.00 -12.88 1.94
CA ARG A 278 -3.28 -11.86 2.72
C ARG A 278 -2.11 -11.17 2.00
N TYR A 279 -1.47 -11.86 1.06
CA TYR A 279 -0.38 -11.30 0.26
C TYR A 279 -0.87 -10.51 -0.94
N GLN A 280 -2.05 -10.84 -1.46
CA GLN A 280 -2.65 -10.21 -2.63
C GLN A 280 -3.43 -8.95 -2.25
N ILE A 281 -4.07 -8.92 -1.07
CA ILE A 281 -4.89 -7.77 -0.64
C ILE A 281 -4.07 -6.46 -0.67
N PRO A 282 -2.90 -6.34 0.01
CA PRO A 282 -2.13 -5.11 -0.05
C PRO A 282 -1.57 -4.84 -1.44
N ALA A 283 -1.04 -5.85 -2.12
CA ALA A 283 -0.42 -5.70 -3.44
C ALA A 283 -1.40 -5.17 -4.50
N LEU A 284 -2.64 -5.66 -4.51
CA LEU A 284 -3.68 -5.17 -5.42
C LEU A 284 -4.20 -3.78 -5.00
N ALA A 285 -4.30 -3.51 -3.71
CA ALA A 285 -4.66 -2.18 -3.23
C ALA A 285 -3.60 -1.12 -3.58
N ASP A 286 -2.32 -1.47 -3.46
CA ASP A 286 -1.17 -0.66 -3.89
C ASP A 286 -1.19 -0.41 -5.40
N ALA A 287 -1.67 -1.39 -6.18
CA ALA A 287 -1.85 -1.27 -7.63
C ALA A 287 -3.09 -0.44 -8.04
N GLY A 288 -3.82 0.16 -7.09
CA GLY A 288 -4.94 1.07 -7.37
C GLY A 288 -6.29 0.38 -7.55
N PHE A 289 -6.47 -0.80 -6.96
CA PHE A 289 -7.75 -1.50 -6.92
C PHE A 289 -8.43 -1.37 -5.55
N ARG A 290 -9.77 -1.40 -5.57
CA ARG A 290 -10.58 -1.63 -4.37
C ARG A 290 -10.74 -3.13 -4.19
N VAL A 291 -9.98 -3.72 -3.28
CA VAL A 291 -9.97 -5.16 -3.05
C VAL A 291 -11.05 -5.52 -2.04
N ILE A 292 -11.90 -6.47 -2.40
CA ILE A 292 -12.89 -7.12 -1.54
C ILE A 292 -12.47 -8.59 -1.45
N ALA A 293 -11.90 -9.02 -0.33
CA ALA A 293 -11.65 -10.44 -0.10
C ALA A 293 -12.82 -11.01 0.69
N LEU A 294 -13.64 -11.81 0.00
CA LEU A 294 -14.87 -12.36 0.53
C LEU A 294 -14.54 -13.54 1.44
N GLU A 295 -15.15 -13.59 2.62
CA GLU A 295 -15.28 -14.83 3.37
C GLU A 295 -16.48 -15.57 2.77
N MET A 296 -16.23 -16.67 2.05
CA MET A 296 -17.27 -17.37 1.30
C MET A 296 -18.36 -17.88 2.25
N LYS A 297 -19.60 -18.02 1.74
CA LYS A 297 -20.70 -18.58 2.52
C LYS A 297 -20.31 -19.94 3.11
N GLY A 298 -20.57 -20.16 4.40
CA GLY A 298 -20.13 -21.37 5.11
C GLY A 298 -18.80 -21.23 5.87
N TYR A 299 -18.10 -20.09 5.76
CA TYR A 299 -16.77 -19.90 6.33
C TYR A 299 -16.71 -18.69 7.27
N GLY A 300 -15.78 -18.75 8.22
CA GLY A 300 -15.40 -17.62 9.09
C GLY A 300 -16.60 -16.92 9.73
N GLU A 301 -16.69 -15.61 9.48
CA GLU A 301 -17.77 -14.76 10.00
C GLU A 301 -18.97 -14.63 9.04
N SER A 302 -18.91 -15.26 7.87
CA SER A 302 -20.07 -15.43 6.99
C SER A 302 -21.03 -16.47 7.55
N THR A 303 -22.31 -16.31 7.27
CA THR A 303 -23.32 -17.28 7.71
C THR A 303 -23.07 -18.65 7.06
N ALA A 304 -23.24 -19.71 7.87
CA ALA A 304 -23.16 -21.10 7.44
C ALA A 304 -24.52 -21.83 7.62
N PRO A 305 -25.48 -21.66 6.69
CA PRO A 305 -26.75 -22.39 6.76
C PRO A 305 -26.53 -23.92 6.71
N PRO A 306 -27.31 -24.75 7.44
CA PRO A 306 -27.09 -26.19 7.48
C PRO A 306 -27.64 -26.95 6.26
N ASP A 307 -28.50 -26.34 5.44
CA ASP A 307 -29.09 -27.01 4.27
C ASP A 307 -28.07 -27.08 3.11
N VAL A 308 -27.76 -28.29 2.64
CA VAL A 308 -26.85 -28.54 1.50
C VAL A 308 -27.24 -27.75 0.25
N LYS A 309 -28.55 -27.53 0.02
CA LYS A 309 -29.04 -26.78 -1.15
C LYS A 309 -28.54 -25.33 -1.20
N GLU A 310 -28.19 -24.78 -0.03
CA GLU A 310 -27.68 -23.41 0.12
C GLU A 310 -26.29 -23.20 -0.51
N TYR A 311 -25.60 -24.29 -0.86
CA TYR A 311 -24.22 -24.30 -1.38
C TYR A 311 -24.13 -24.77 -2.83
N SER A 312 -25.25 -24.96 -3.51
CA SER A 312 -25.24 -25.20 -4.96
C SER A 312 -24.55 -24.04 -5.70
N GLN A 313 -23.84 -24.32 -6.79
CA GLN A 313 -23.16 -23.29 -7.59
C GLN A 313 -24.12 -22.18 -8.05
N GLU A 314 -25.35 -22.56 -8.42
CA GLU A 314 -26.42 -21.60 -8.76
C GLU A 314 -26.73 -20.67 -7.59
N GLN A 315 -26.92 -21.22 -6.40
CA GLN A 315 -27.26 -20.42 -5.22
C GLN A 315 -26.10 -19.53 -4.79
N ILE A 316 -24.86 -20.02 -4.81
CA ILE A 316 -23.67 -19.22 -4.48
C ILE A 316 -23.49 -18.06 -5.46
N CYS A 317 -23.69 -18.29 -6.76
CA CYS A 317 -23.61 -17.21 -7.75
C CYS A 317 -24.73 -16.17 -7.57
N LYS A 318 -25.96 -16.59 -7.28
CA LYS A 318 -27.07 -15.68 -6.93
C LYS A 318 -26.74 -14.84 -5.71
N ASP A 319 -26.22 -15.47 -4.66
CA ASP A 319 -25.84 -14.81 -3.41
C ASP A 319 -24.74 -13.78 -3.64
N LEU A 320 -23.74 -14.10 -4.49
CA LEU A 320 -22.68 -13.17 -4.88
C LEU A 320 -23.19 -12.00 -5.72
N ALA A 321 -24.13 -12.22 -6.65
CA ALA A 321 -24.77 -11.14 -7.40
C ALA A 321 -25.52 -10.16 -6.47
N VAL A 322 -26.30 -10.70 -5.51
CA VAL A 322 -27.01 -9.89 -4.50
C VAL A 322 -26.03 -9.16 -3.59
N PHE A 323 -24.91 -9.79 -3.20
CA PHE A 323 -23.85 -9.16 -2.44
C PHE A 323 -23.29 -7.93 -3.16
N LEU A 324 -22.97 -8.05 -4.45
CA LEU A 324 -22.48 -6.94 -5.26
C LEU A 324 -23.54 -5.84 -5.42
N ASP A 325 -24.82 -6.19 -5.58
CA ASP A 325 -25.93 -5.22 -5.61
C ASP A 325 -26.01 -4.39 -4.34
N LYS A 326 -25.96 -5.05 -3.17
CA LYS A 326 -26.07 -4.36 -1.88
C LYS A 326 -24.86 -3.49 -1.56
N LEU A 327 -23.69 -3.80 -2.12
CA LEU A 327 -22.51 -2.94 -2.05
C LEU A 327 -22.53 -1.79 -3.07
N GLY A 328 -23.54 -1.72 -3.94
CA GLY A 328 -23.60 -0.75 -5.02
C GLY A 328 -22.47 -0.93 -6.04
N VAL A 329 -22.05 -2.18 -6.28
CA VAL A 329 -20.99 -2.54 -7.23
C VAL A 329 -21.64 -3.12 -8.49
N PRO A 330 -21.73 -2.35 -9.59
CA PRO A 330 -22.35 -2.83 -10.82
C PRO A 330 -21.54 -3.95 -11.47
N GLN A 331 -20.22 -3.81 -11.51
CA GLN A 331 -19.28 -4.80 -12.02
C GLN A 331 -18.05 -4.93 -11.13
N ALA A 332 -17.52 -6.15 -11.02
CA ALA A 332 -16.26 -6.43 -10.36
C ALA A 332 -15.38 -7.32 -11.23
N VAL A 333 -14.05 -7.20 -11.09
CA VAL A 333 -13.13 -8.25 -11.51
C VAL A 333 -13.24 -9.38 -10.49
N LEU A 334 -13.56 -10.58 -10.92
CA LEU A 334 -13.70 -11.74 -10.04
C LEU A 334 -12.47 -12.63 -10.14
N VAL A 335 -11.81 -12.88 -9.01
CA VAL A 335 -10.64 -13.76 -8.93
C VAL A 335 -10.96 -14.89 -7.96
N GLY A 336 -10.86 -16.13 -8.44
CA GLY A 336 -11.18 -17.32 -7.65
C GLY A 336 -10.00 -18.26 -7.50
N HIS A 337 -9.89 -18.95 -6.37
CA HIS A 337 -8.99 -20.09 -6.17
C HIS A 337 -9.81 -21.34 -5.80
N ASP A 338 -9.43 -22.52 -6.29
CA ASP A 338 -10.09 -23.80 -5.98
C ASP A 338 -11.63 -23.72 -6.22
N TRP A 339 -12.50 -23.93 -5.23
CA TRP A 339 -13.96 -23.79 -5.35
C TRP A 339 -14.39 -22.36 -5.69
N GLY A 340 -13.67 -21.35 -5.17
CA GLY A 340 -13.85 -19.96 -5.60
C GLY A 340 -13.57 -19.80 -7.09
N GLY A 341 -12.61 -20.55 -7.65
CA GLY A 341 -12.36 -20.62 -9.10
C GLY A 341 -13.57 -21.11 -9.90
N ALA A 342 -14.26 -22.14 -9.40
CA ALA A 342 -15.51 -22.62 -10.03
C ALA A 342 -16.62 -21.56 -9.98
N VAL A 343 -16.76 -20.85 -8.85
CA VAL A 343 -17.74 -19.77 -8.68
C VAL A 343 -17.51 -18.65 -9.68
N VAL A 344 -16.26 -18.16 -9.83
CA VAL A 344 -16.00 -17.03 -10.73
C VAL A 344 -16.19 -17.38 -12.21
N TRP A 345 -15.93 -18.63 -12.62
CA TRP A 345 -16.29 -19.10 -13.95
C TRP A 345 -17.79 -19.11 -14.19
N ASN A 346 -18.56 -19.62 -13.22
CA ASN A 346 -20.03 -19.62 -13.31
C ASN A 346 -20.62 -18.21 -13.31
N MET A 347 -20.07 -17.29 -12.51
CA MET A 347 -20.45 -15.87 -12.57
C MET A 347 -20.22 -15.28 -13.96
N ALA A 348 -19.08 -15.57 -14.60
CA ALA A 348 -18.80 -15.08 -15.94
C ALA A 348 -19.77 -15.63 -17.01
N LEU A 349 -20.27 -16.86 -16.83
CA LEU A 349 -21.22 -17.48 -17.75
C LEU A 349 -22.65 -16.99 -17.56
N PHE A 350 -23.11 -16.88 -16.31
CA PHE A 350 -24.52 -16.66 -16.00
C PHE A 350 -24.85 -15.22 -15.61
N TYR A 351 -23.86 -14.43 -15.21
CA TYR A 351 -23.98 -13.02 -14.86
C TYR A 351 -22.89 -12.16 -15.55
N PRO A 352 -22.68 -12.31 -16.88
CA PRO A 352 -21.61 -11.59 -17.59
C PRO A 352 -21.70 -10.07 -17.45
N GLU A 353 -22.92 -9.52 -17.28
CA GLU A 353 -23.16 -8.11 -17.02
C GLU A 353 -22.56 -7.62 -15.70
N ARG A 354 -22.27 -8.51 -14.75
CA ARG A 354 -21.68 -8.23 -13.43
C ARG A 354 -20.18 -8.45 -13.38
N VAL A 355 -19.60 -9.07 -14.40
CA VAL A 355 -18.20 -9.49 -14.42
C VAL A 355 -17.40 -8.59 -15.35
N ARG A 356 -16.58 -7.71 -14.77
CA ARG A 356 -15.68 -6.83 -15.54
C ARG A 356 -14.55 -7.64 -16.22
N ALA A 357 -14.01 -8.61 -15.49
CA ALA A 357 -13.04 -9.60 -15.94
C ALA A 357 -13.05 -10.78 -14.97
N VAL A 358 -12.55 -11.93 -15.39
CA VAL A 358 -12.50 -13.15 -14.57
C VAL A 358 -11.10 -13.76 -14.61
N ALA A 359 -10.62 -14.22 -13.45
CA ALA A 359 -9.38 -14.99 -13.32
C ALA A 359 -9.58 -16.16 -12.34
N SER A 360 -8.97 -17.30 -12.64
CA SER A 360 -9.00 -18.47 -11.77
C SER A 360 -7.59 -18.99 -11.53
N LEU A 361 -7.27 -19.25 -10.26
CA LEU A 361 -6.04 -19.91 -9.84
C LEU A 361 -6.34 -21.40 -9.66
N ASN A 362 -5.56 -22.23 -10.36
CA ASN A 362 -5.58 -23.69 -10.34
C ASN A 362 -6.81 -24.33 -11.00
N THR A 363 -8.02 -23.84 -10.77
CA THR A 363 -9.27 -24.43 -11.27
C THR A 363 -9.52 -24.08 -12.74
N PRO A 364 -9.44 -25.03 -13.68
CA PRO A 364 -9.70 -24.75 -15.09
C PRO A 364 -11.21 -24.58 -15.34
N TYR A 365 -11.56 -23.78 -16.34
CA TYR A 365 -12.91 -23.82 -16.88
C TYR A 365 -13.12 -25.13 -17.64
N ARG A 366 -14.22 -25.83 -17.34
CA ARG A 366 -14.70 -27.00 -18.09
C ARG A 366 -16.17 -26.80 -18.43
N PRO A 367 -16.56 -26.76 -19.71
CA PRO A 367 -17.96 -26.69 -20.10
C PRO A 367 -18.76 -27.86 -19.53
N ALA A 368 -19.99 -27.60 -19.08
CA ALA A 368 -20.91 -28.66 -18.71
C ALA A 368 -21.30 -29.48 -19.96
N ASP A 369 -21.28 -30.80 -19.82
CA ASP A 369 -21.78 -31.73 -20.83
C ASP A 369 -23.04 -32.40 -20.27
N PRO A 370 -24.25 -32.02 -20.73
CA PRO A 370 -25.50 -32.59 -20.24
C PRO A 370 -25.63 -34.09 -20.48
N ALA A 371 -24.84 -34.67 -21.38
CA ALA A 371 -24.83 -36.11 -21.64
C ALA A 371 -23.98 -36.89 -20.63
N VAL A 372 -23.24 -36.20 -19.76
CA VAL A 372 -22.32 -36.82 -18.81
C VAL A 372 -22.77 -36.54 -17.38
N ASP A 373 -23.00 -37.61 -16.63
CA ASP A 373 -23.15 -37.50 -15.18
C ASP A 373 -21.81 -37.08 -14.56
N ILE A 374 -21.77 -35.86 -14.03
CA ILE A 374 -20.56 -35.29 -13.45
C ILE A 374 -20.09 -36.07 -12.21
N VAL A 375 -21.01 -36.62 -11.42
CA VAL A 375 -20.69 -37.39 -10.21
C VAL A 375 -20.01 -38.69 -10.59
N GLU A 376 -20.57 -39.42 -11.57
CA GLU A 376 -19.96 -40.66 -12.07
C GLU A 376 -18.61 -40.39 -12.75
N LYS A 377 -18.49 -39.29 -13.50
CA LYS A 377 -17.20 -38.89 -14.08
C LYS A 377 -16.18 -38.56 -13.00
N MET A 378 -16.56 -37.86 -11.94
CA MET A 378 -15.65 -37.48 -10.86
C MET A 378 -15.11 -38.70 -10.10
N LYS A 379 -15.91 -39.77 -9.93
CA LYS A 379 -15.46 -41.06 -9.34
C LYS A 379 -14.32 -41.72 -10.12
N THR A 380 -14.07 -41.33 -11.37
CA THR A 380 -12.93 -41.83 -12.15
C THR A 380 -11.60 -41.16 -11.83
N TYR A 381 -11.61 -40.11 -10.98
CA TYR A 381 -10.42 -39.35 -10.59
C TYR A 381 -10.18 -39.45 -9.07
N PRO A 382 -9.28 -40.35 -8.62
CA PRO A 382 -9.05 -40.59 -7.20
C PRO A 382 -8.69 -39.34 -6.37
N THR A 383 -8.09 -38.33 -7.00
CA THR A 383 -7.78 -37.04 -6.34
C THR A 383 -9.03 -36.32 -5.81
N PHE A 384 -10.22 -36.62 -6.32
CA PHE A 384 -11.49 -36.04 -5.86
C PHE A 384 -12.27 -36.93 -4.88
N ASP A 385 -11.72 -38.07 -4.46
CA ASP A 385 -12.42 -39.01 -3.55
C ASP A 385 -12.86 -38.34 -2.24
N TYR A 386 -12.07 -37.38 -1.76
CA TYR A 386 -12.40 -36.60 -0.57
C TYR A 386 -13.73 -35.85 -0.70
N GLN A 387 -14.14 -35.44 -1.90
CA GLN A 387 -15.40 -34.71 -2.08
C GLN A 387 -16.62 -35.59 -1.79
N PHE A 388 -16.51 -36.90 -2.04
CA PHE A 388 -17.57 -37.86 -1.72
C PHE A 388 -17.66 -38.15 -0.22
N TYR A 389 -16.54 -38.03 0.51
CA TYR A 389 -16.55 -38.12 1.97
C TYR A 389 -17.42 -37.04 2.62
N PHE A 390 -17.51 -35.86 1.99
CA PHE A 390 -18.34 -34.74 2.45
C PHE A 390 -19.82 -34.80 2.01
N GLN A 391 -20.24 -35.81 1.24
CA GLN A 391 -21.61 -35.87 0.70
C GLN A 391 -22.65 -36.37 1.70
N GLU A 392 -22.26 -37.22 2.65
CA GLU A 392 -23.16 -37.79 3.65
C GLU A 392 -23.18 -36.90 4.90
N PRO A 393 -24.29 -36.18 5.18
CA PRO A 393 -24.34 -35.24 6.30
C PRO A 393 -24.14 -35.95 7.65
N GLY A 394 -23.32 -35.37 8.51
CA GLY A 394 -23.01 -35.86 9.85
C GLY A 394 -21.83 -36.83 9.91
N VAL A 395 -21.29 -37.30 8.77
CA VAL A 395 -20.12 -38.20 8.76
C VAL A 395 -18.83 -37.40 8.91
N ALA A 396 -18.57 -36.47 7.99
CA ALA A 396 -17.36 -35.67 8.02
C ALA A 396 -17.33 -34.73 9.22
N GLU A 397 -18.48 -34.16 9.58
CA GLU A 397 -18.64 -33.28 10.74
C GLU A 397 -18.26 -34.02 12.03
N ALA A 398 -18.80 -35.22 12.26
CA ALA A 398 -18.50 -35.99 13.47
C ALA A 398 -17.02 -36.35 13.61
N GLU A 399 -16.31 -36.57 12.51
CA GLU A 399 -14.87 -36.85 12.52
C GLU A 399 -14.03 -35.59 12.71
N LEU A 400 -14.29 -34.56 11.92
CA LEU A 400 -13.50 -33.33 11.86
C LEU A 400 -13.71 -32.44 13.09
N GLU A 401 -14.92 -32.40 13.66
CA GLU A 401 -15.23 -31.61 14.86
C GLU A 401 -14.70 -32.25 16.15
N ARG A 402 -14.40 -33.55 16.12
CA ARG A 402 -13.85 -34.27 17.27
C ARG A 402 -12.54 -33.66 17.78
N ASP A 403 -11.73 -33.12 16.87
CA ASP A 403 -10.50 -32.38 17.19
C ASP A 403 -10.23 -31.33 16.10
N ILE A 404 -10.83 -30.15 16.29
CA ILE A 404 -10.70 -29.00 15.38
C ILE A 404 -9.22 -28.60 15.18
N GLY A 405 -8.42 -28.64 16.25
CA GLY A 405 -7.01 -28.26 16.19
C GLY A 405 -6.17 -29.20 15.32
N ARG A 406 -6.43 -30.51 15.39
CA ARG A 406 -5.87 -31.50 14.48
C ARG A 406 -6.36 -31.27 13.05
N THR A 407 -7.68 -31.12 12.86
CA THR A 407 -8.31 -30.92 11.55
C THR A 407 -7.66 -29.76 10.81
N LEU A 408 -7.56 -28.59 11.45
CA LEU A 408 -6.92 -27.42 10.84
C LEU A 408 -5.44 -27.66 10.51
N LYS A 409 -4.67 -28.35 11.36
CA LYS A 409 -3.25 -28.67 11.06
C LYS A 409 -3.09 -29.64 9.88
N VAL A 410 -4.03 -30.55 9.69
CA VAL A 410 -4.00 -31.52 8.59
C VAL A 410 -4.38 -30.85 7.26
N LEU A 411 -5.45 -30.05 7.28
CA LEU A 411 -6.02 -29.41 6.09
C LEU A 411 -5.24 -28.14 5.69
N ILE A 412 -4.91 -27.29 6.66
CA ILE A 412 -4.18 -26.03 6.47
C ILE A 412 -2.75 -26.25 6.95
N ARG A 413 -1.93 -26.88 6.10
CA ARG A 413 -0.52 -27.15 6.42
C ARG A 413 0.24 -25.83 6.61
N SER A 414 0.98 -25.69 7.70
CA SER A 414 2.05 -24.70 7.75
C SER A 414 3.15 -25.12 6.77
N THR A 415 3.45 -24.31 5.77
CA THR A 415 4.75 -24.39 5.09
C THR A 415 5.83 -24.22 6.16
N ARG A 416 6.66 -25.24 6.36
CA ARG A 416 7.83 -25.17 7.24
C ARG A 416 8.85 -24.20 6.72
#